data_AF-A0A3N6BAG3-F1
#
_entry.id   AF-A0A3N6BAG3-F1
#
_cell.length_a   1.000
_cell.length_b   1.000
_cell.length_c   1.000
_cell.angle_alpha   90.00
_cell.angle_beta   90.00
_cell.angle_gamma   90.00
#
_symmetry.space_group_name_H-M   'P 1'
#
loop_
_entity.id
_entity.type
_entity.pdbx_description
1 polymer ?
#
loop_
_entity_poly.entity_id
_entity_poly.type
_entity_poly.pdbx_seq_one_letter_code
_entity_poly.pdbx_strand_id
1 'polypeptide(L)'
;MLEQRSQNRSREAIAVAMLISLAMVLRLSAVTPLPSADGQFWDIQDTSPWAQDSGGIATGGRANPFNGFGYLKLQVSRPDKSLLVRNLYLSGFGLAHDGGERFDSITPLLRGGIVVSRALYAPKDTTYLRYFDSFTNVTDEDRVVEVAWGGAAGAFEDGGRVTVAITSSGDRNIGPGDSFITVMQNARNVADPMRGPSGHGPSAHVVGSGGEAGIASAGDMYADPFADRWPGYDPAHIGYVFRLNVAPGRTVALATFVVKGLSEVYDARGGFPVPVANGMIAPQFEALYSDGPPNIPAPGSEIARVTEVARRLVREPDFRGLTPRQRAEIVNWPRSAGSPPPPFSVFEKTVDELQAAMTGGIVTSEDVVREYLARLAIYDRNGPTFRSMLALNRKVLVEARALDAERAAGRVRGPLHGVPVAFKDNIDVLGLPTTGGSRALADHLPRLDSRMAAGMRRAGAVFLGKTNLDEFPFGDFGISTVAGTIGNAYDPSLSTAG
;
A
#
# COMPACT_ATOMS: atom_id res chain seq x y z
N MET A 1 -23.34 -33.61 -46.86
CA MET A 1 -24.06 -32.45 -46.26
C MET A 1 -24.12 -32.51 -44.72
N LEU A 2 -24.29 -33.69 -44.11
CA LEU A 2 -24.31 -33.85 -42.64
C LEU A 2 -22.91 -33.70 -41.98
N GLU A 3 -21.84 -34.16 -42.60
CA GLU A 3 -20.46 -33.99 -42.08
C GLU A 3 -20.00 -32.53 -42.04
N GLN A 4 -20.34 -31.73 -43.05
CA GLN A 4 -20.01 -30.29 -43.07
C GLN A 4 -20.71 -29.50 -41.96
N ARG A 5 -21.95 -29.89 -41.59
CA ARG A 5 -22.67 -29.26 -40.46
C ARG A 5 -22.07 -29.64 -39.11
N SER A 6 -21.53 -30.85 -38.97
CA SER A 6 -20.82 -31.30 -37.76
C SER A 6 -19.48 -30.57 -37.58
N GLN A 7 -18.71 -30.42 -38.66
CA GLN A 7 -17.44 -29.69 -38.64
C GLN A 7 -17.60 -28.19 -38.38
N ASN A 8 -18.68 -27.56 -38.87
CA ASN A 8 -18.93 -26.15 -38.57
C ASN A 8 -19.35 -25.93 -37.10
N ARG A 9 -20.15 -26.83 -36.52
CA ARG A 9 -20.52 -26.74 -35.09
C ARG A 9 -19.33 -26.98 -34.16
N SER A 10 -18.40 -27.86 -34.51
CA SER A 10 -17.20 -28.07 -33.71
C SER A 10 -16.24 -26.87 -33.76
N ARG A 11 -16.11 -26.23 -34.93
CA ARG A 11 -15.33 -24.99 -35.09
C ARG A 11 -15.92 -23.82 -34.32
N GLU A 12 -17.24 -23.64 -34.34
CA GLU A 12 -17.93 -22.61 -33.54
C GLU A 12 -17.80 -22.85 -32.04
N ALA A 13 -17.93 -24.11 -31.58
CA ALA A 13 -17.74 -24.46 -30.17
C ALA A 13 -16.29 -24.24 -29.69
N ILE A 14 -15.29 -24.55 -30.54
CA ILE A 14 -13.88 -24.29 -30.25
C ILE A 14 -13.58 -22.79 -30.24
N ALA A 15 -14.16 -22.01 -31.16
CA ALA A 15 -13.99 -20.56 -31.19
C ALA A 15 -14.62 -19.87 -29.97
N VAL A 16 -15.80 -20.30 -29.53
CA VAL A 16 -16.45 -19.81 -28.30
C VAL A 16 -15.66 -20.24 -27.06
N ALA A 17 -15.16 -21.49 -27.01
CA ALA A 17 -14.29 -21.95 -25.92
C ALA A 17 -12.96 -21.18 -25.88
N MET A 18 -12.35 -20.86 -27.03
CA MET A 18 -11.16 -20.00 -27.09
C MET A 18 -11.47 -18.57 -26.69
N LEU A 19 -12.62 -18.00 -27.06
CA LEU A 19 -13.03 -16.66 -26.63
C LEU A 19 -13.33 -16.59 -25.13
N ILE A 20 -13.94 -17.64 -24.56
CA ILE A 20 -14.15 -17.77 -23.11
C ILE A 20 -12.83 -18.04 -22.40
N SER A 21 -11.91 -18.81 -22.99
CA SER A 21 -10.57 -19.04 -22.45
C SER A 21 -9.70 -17.79 -22.52
N LEU A 22 -9.84 -16.96 -23.56
CA LEU A 22 -9.16 -15.67 -23.71
C LEU A 22 -9.78 -14.59 -22.79
N ALA A 23 -11.07 -14.72 -22.45
CA ALA A 23 -11.74 -13.94 -21.41
C ALA A 23 -11.45 -14.45 -19.98
N MET A 24 -11.05 -15.71 -19.82
CA MET A 24 -10.60 -16.34 -18.57
C MET A 24 -9.08 -16.46 -18.45
N VAL A 25 -8.30 -15.88 -19.37
CA VAL A 25 -6.99 -15.38 -18.99
C VAL A 25 -7.29 -14.22 -18.05
N LEU A 26 -7.37 -14.53 -16.75
CA LEU A 26 -7.20 -13.54 -15.71
C LEU A 26 -6.06 -12.64 -16.20
N ARG A 27 -6.35 -11.37 -16.43
CA ARG A 27 -5.30 -10.36 -16.52
C ARG A 27 -4.61 -10.38 -15.15
N LEU A 28 -3.69 -11.31 -14.96
CA LEU A 28 -2.65 -11.27 -13.93
C LEU A 28 -1.68 -10.19 -14.39
N SER A 29 -2.20 -8.97 -14.57
CA SER A 29 -1.38 -7.79 -14.69
C SER A 29 -0.76 -7.60 -13.32
N ALA A 30 0.54 -7.33 -13.26
CA ALA A 30 1.23 -7.08 -12.01
C ALA A 30 0.77 -5.77 -11.32
N VAL A 31 -0.23 -5.10 -11.89
CA VAL A 31 -0.73 -3.80 -11.48
C VAL A 31 -2.25 -3.77 -11.52
N THR A 32 -2.85 -3.13 -10.52
CA THR A 32 -4.27 -2.77 -10.53
C THR A 32 -4.43 -1.31 -10.97
N PRO A 33 -5.12 -1.03 -12.10
CA PRO A 33 -5.36 0.33 -12.55
C PRO A 33 -6.52 0.99 -11.77
N LEU A 34 -6.31 2.22 -11.31
CA LEU A 34 -7.32 3.05 -10.64
C LEU A 34 -7.53 4.35 -11.42
N PRO A 35 -8.76 4.76 -11.73
CA PRO A 35 -9.01 6.00 -12.45
C PRO A 35 -8.57 7.24 -11.65
N SER A 36 -8.19 8.31 -12.34
CA SER A 36 -7.90 9.63 -11.75
C SER A 36 -8.65 10.76 -12.48
N ALA A 37 -8.82 11.91 -11.81
CA ALA A 37 -9.67 13.00 -12.29
C ALA A 37 -9.23 13.67 -13.61
N ASP A 38 -7.96 13.49 -13.96
CA ASP A 38 -7.37 13.94 -15.22
C ASP A 38 -7.69 13.02 -16.41
N GLY A 39 -8.57 12.02 -16.22
CA GLY A 39 -8.91 11.03 -17.25
C GLY A 39 -7.81 9.98 -17.50
N GLN A 40 -6.84 9.89 -16.59
CA GLN A 40 -5.78 8.88 -16.58
C GLN A 40 -6.06 7.80 -15.52
N PHE A 41 -5.01 7.04 -15.17
CA PHE A 41 -5.06 6.02 -14.13
C PHE A 41 -3.77 5.99 -13.30
N TRP A 42 -3.86 5.51 -12.07
CA TRP A 42 -2.74 4.98 -11.29
C TRP A 42 -2.62 3.49 -11.53
N ASP A 43 -1.42 2.94 -11.62
CA ASP A 43 -1.16 1.51 -11.82
C ASP A 43 -0.36 0.96 -10.64
N ILE A 44 -1.09 0.42 -9.65
CA ILE A 44 -0.54 0.03 -8.36
C ILE A 44 -0.04 -1.41 -8.40
N GLN A 45 1.23 -1.61 -8.06
CA GLN A 45 1.85 -2.92 -7.91
C GLN A 45 1.36 -3.64 -6.65
N ASP A 46 0.30 -4.43 -6.79
CA ASP A 46 -0.42 -5.12 -5.71
C ASP A 46 -0.41 -6.66 -5.85
N THR A 47 0.04 -7.17 -7.00
CA THR A 47 0.06 -8.59 -7.34
C THR A 47 1.20 -8.86 -8.32
N SER A 48 1.90 -10.00 -8.24
CA SER A 48 2.77 -10.47 -9.33
C SER A 48 3.30 -11.88 -9.05
N PRO A 49 3.45 -12.77 -10.07
CA PRO A 49 4.22 -14.01 -9.97
C PRO A 49 5.70 -13.80 -9.59
N TRP A 50 6.21 -12.57 -9.71
CA TRP A 50 7.59 -12.17 -9.39
C TRP A 50 7.70 -11.33 -8.10
N ALA A 51 6.66 -11.34 -7.25
CA ALA A 51 6.67 -10.73 -5.91
C ALA A 51 6.72 -9.18 -5.83
N GLN A 52 6.27 -8.46 -6.86
CA GLN A 52 6.03 -7.00 -6.77
C GLN A 52 4.67 -6.69 -6.13
N ASP A 53 4.50 -7.09 -4.88
CA ASP A 53 3.41 -6.65 -3.99
C ASP A 53 3.95 -5.56 -3.06
N SER A 54 4.40 -4.47 -3.69
CA SER A 54 5.13 -3.38 -3.05
C SER A 54 4.21 -2.19 -2.72
N GLY A 55 3.09 -2.05 -3.42
CA GLY A 55 2.28 -0.83 -3.45
C GLY A 55 2.91 0.31 -4.24
N GLY A 56 3.98 0.07 -5.00
CA GLY A 56 4.56 1.08 -5.87
C GLY A 56 3.63 1.43 -7.04
N ILE A 57 3.78 2.63 -7.57
CA ILE A 57 3.18 3.08 -8.82
C ILE A 57 4.13 2.67 -9.95
N ALA A 58 3.66 1.91 -10.94
CA ALA A 58 4.51 1.51 -12.06
C ALA A 58 4.80 2.69 -13.00
N THR A 59 3.78 3.36 -13.53
CA THR A 59 3.93 4.51 -14.45
C THR A 59 3.21 5.77 -13.99
N GLY A 60 2.07 5.61 -13.30
CA GLY A 60 1.16 6.71 -12.96
C GLY A 60 0.28 7.16 -14.13
N GLY A 61 0.20 6.37 -15.20
CA GLY A 61 -0.60 6.65 -16.38
C GLY A 61 0.23 6.89 -17.64
N ARG A 62 -0.44 7.19 -18.75
CA ARG A 62 0.16 7.35 -20.09
C ARG A 62 1.13 8.53 -20.23
N ALA A 63 1.15 9.45 -19.27
CA ALA A 63 2.15 10.52 -19.21
C ALA A 63 3.50 10.03 -18.64
N ASN A 64 3.57 8.78 -18.15
CA ASN A 64 4.71 8.16 -17.47
C ASN A 64 5.44 9.10 -16.48
N PRO A 65 4.71 9.77 -15.55
CA PRO A 65 5.36 10.58 -14.50
C PRO A 65 6.30 9.76 -13.60
N PHE A 66 6.20 8.43 -13.62
CA PHE A 66 7.04 7.52 -12.83
C PHE A 66 7.52 6.34 -13.69
N ASN A 67 8.58 5.68 -13.23
CA ASN A 67 9.01 4.36 -13.69
C ASN A 67 9.27 3.44 -12.49
N GLY A 68 8.28 3.37 -11.60
CA GLY A 68 8.37 2.74 -10.29
C GLY A 68 8.58 3.75 -9.17
N PHE A 69 7.53 4.22 -8.51
CA PHE A 69 7.61 5.18 -7.41
C PHE A 69 6.75 4.79 -6.20
N GLY A 70 7.11 5.26 -5.00
CA GLY A 70 6.36 4.97 -3.76
C GLY A 70 6.80 3.68 -3.07
N TYR A 71 7.96 3.13 -3.42
CA TYR A 71 8.58 1.99 -2.77
C TYR A 71 9.09 2.34 -1.38
N LEU A 72 9.33 1.31 -0.55
CA LEU A 72 9.94 1.43 0.76
C LEU A 72 11.24 0.64 0.83
N LYS A 73 12.29 1.30 1.34
CA LYS A 73 13.45 0.64 1.92
C LYS A 73 13.49 0.89 3.41
N LEU A 74 13.92 -0.11 4.17
CA LEU A 74 13.94 -0.10 5.62
C LEU A 74 15.36 -0.37 6.13
N GLN A 75 15.79 0.43 7.10
CA GLN A 75 16.94 0.16 7.95
C GLN A 75 16.48 0.24 9.42
N VAL A 76 16.83 -0.76 10.21
CA VAL A 76 16.45 -0.82 11.62
C VAL A 76 17.71 -1.00 12.45
N SER A 77 17.85 -0.19 13.49
CA SER A 77 18.94 -0.30 14.44
C SER A 77 18.45 -0.20 15.89
N ARG A 78 19.28 -0.71 16.80
CA ARG A 78 19.12 -0.44 18.24
C ARG A 78 19.66 0.97 18.57
N PRO A 79 19.36 1.50 19.77
CA PRO A 79 19.90 2.79 20.21
C PRO A 79 21.44 2.88 20.21
N ASP A 80 22.14 1.75 20.36
CA ASP A 80 23.60 1.65 20.27
C ASP A 80 24.15 1.64 18.82
N LYS A 81 23.27 1.83 17.83
CA LYS A 81 23.53 1.79 16.38
C LYS A 81 23.86 0.42 15.81
N SER A 82 23.70 -0.67 16.56
CA SER A 82 23.76 -2.01 15.99
C SER A 82 22.64 -2.22 14.98
N LEU A 83 23.00 -2.54 13.73
CA LEU A 83 22.05 -2.74 12.64
C LEU A 83 21.40 -4.13 12.74
N LEU A 84 20.06 -4.14 12.71
CA LEU A 84 19.23 -5.34 12.66
C LEU A 84 18.72 -5.63 11.25
N VAL A 85 18.45 -4.57 10.49
CA VAL A 85 18.01 -4.62 9.09
C VAL A 85 18.79 -3.54 8.36
N ARG A 86 19.36 -3.88 7.20
CA ARG A 86 20.14 -2.96 6.38
C ARG A 86 19.53 -2.87 4.99
N ASN A 87 19.22 -1.64 4.54
CA ASN A 87 18.83 -1.31 3.17
C ASN A 87 17.86 -2.33 2.53
N LEU A 88 16.81 -2.72 3.27
CA LEU A 88 15.91 -3.78 2.84
C LEU A 88 14.74 -3.19 2.05
N TYR A 89 14.64 -3.55 0.77
CA TYR A 89 13.47 -3.24 -0.03
C TYR A 89 12.26 -4.07 0.43
N LEU A 90 11.11 -3.43 0.64
CA LEU A 90 9.91 -4.08 1.16
C LEU A 90 8.92 -4.45 0.04
N SER A 91 8.52 -5.71 0.01
CA SER A 91 7.42 -6.24 -0.81
C SER A 91 6.75 -7.42 -0.09
N GLY A 92 5.59 -7.85 -0.58
CA GLY A 92 4.80 -8.94 0.01
C GLY A 92 3.86 -8.48 1.12
N PHE A 93 3.35 -7.25 1.03
CA PHE A 93 2.42 -6.65 1.99
C PHE A 93 1.04 -7.34 2.06
N GLY A 94 0.76 -8.22 1.11
CA GLY A 94 -0.55 -8.82 0.86
C GLY A 94 -1.58 -7.75 0.60
N LEU A 95 -1.35 -6.86 -0.37
CA LEU A 95 -2.28 -5.77 -0.63
C LEU A 95 -3.64 -6.32 -1.11
N ALA A 96 -4.69 -5.92 -0.40
CA ALA A 96 -6.05 -6.20 -0.78
C ALA A 96 -6.75 -4.91 -1.24
N HIS A 97 -7.23 -4.90 -2.48
CA HIS A 97 -8.05 -3.84 -3.05
C HIS A 97 -9.49 -3.96 -2.56
N ASP A 98 -10.09 -2.84 -2.19
CA ASP A 98 -11.49 -2.78 -1.74
C ASP A 98 -12.52 -2.81 -2.89
N GLY A 99 -12.06 -2.83 -4.15
CA GLY A 99 -12.91 -2.67 -5.33
C GLY A 99 -13.25 -1.20 -5.64
N GLY A 100 -12.71 -0.26 -4.88
CA GLY A 100 -12.87 1.17 -5.01
C GLY A 100 -11.51 1.88 -5.05
N GLU A 101 -11.26 2.72 -4.05
CA GLU A 101 -10.16 3.69 -4.05
C GLU A 101 -9.01 3.29 -3.14
N ARG A 102 -9.06 2.11 -2.49
CA ARG A 102 -8.15 1.79 -1.38
C ARG A 102 -7.53 0.40 -1.47
N PHE A 103 -6.27 0.34 -1.06
CA PHE A 103 -5.51 -0.88 -0.81
C PHE A 103 -5.08 -0.93 0.65
N ASP A 104 -5.08 -2.11 1.24
CA ASP A 104 -4.57 -2.31 2.58
C ASP A 104 -3.80 -3.63 2.67
N SER A 105 -2.70 -3.63 3.42
CA SER A 105 -1.99 -4.85 3.80
C SER A 105 -2.89 -5.74 4.64
N ILE A 106 -3.14 -6.96 4.17
CA ILE A 106 -3.68 -8.04 5.00
C ILE A 106 -2.59 -8.99 5.49
N THR A 107 -1.34 -8.79 5.08
CA THR A 107 -0.20 -9.58 5.53
C THR A 107 0.99 -8.69 5.85
N PRO A 108 0.91 -7.89 6.93
CA PRO A 108 1.98 -6.96 7.27
C PRO A 108 3.31 -7.70 7.48
N LEU A 109 4.42 -6.98 7.27
CA LEU A 109 5.77 -7.55 7.27
C LEU A 109 6.39 -7.43 8.66
N LEU A 110 7.14 -8.43 9.13
CA LEU A 110 7.95 -8.33 10.36
C LEU A 110 9.44 -8.23 10.00
N ARG A 111 10.10 -7.13 10.35
CA ARG A 111 11.54 -6.91 10.09
C ARG A 111 12.21 -6.20 11.26
N GLY A 112 13.28 -6.78 11.81
CA GLY A 112 14.04 -6.16 12.90
C GLY A 112 13.22 -5.87 14.17
N GLY A 113 12.14 -6.62 14.41
CA GLY A 113 11.21 -6.36 15.51
C GLY A 113 10.16 -5.27 15.21
N ILE A 114 10.03 -4.84 13.96
CA ILE A 114 9.02 -3.89 13.52
C ILE A 114 8.01 -4.59 12.62
N VAL A 115 6.72 -4.49 12.98
CA VAL A 115 5.63 -4.82 12.07
C VAL A 115 5.35 -3.61 11.17
N VAL A 116 5.51 -3.80 9.86
CA VAL A 116 5.30 -2.78 8.83
C VAL A 116 4.01 -3.09 8.09
N SER A 117 3.09 -2.14 8.08
CA SER A 117 1.85 -2.24 7.28
C SER A 117 1.72 -1.05 6.35
N ARG A 118 1.04 -1.25 5.23
CA ARG A 118 0.87 -0.25 4.18
C ARG A 118 -0.60 -0.15 3.78
N ALA A 119 -1.05 1.06 3.53
CA ALA A 119 -2.32 1.34 2.89
C ALA A 119 -2.15 2.44 1.83
N LEU A 120 -2.92 2.35 0.75
CA LEU A 120 -2.96 3.35 -0.31
C LEU A 120 -4.38 3.86 -0.46
N TYR A 121 -4.56 5.16 -0.67
CA TYR A 121 -5.85 5.76 -0.97
C TYR A 121 -5.71 6.66 -2.21
N ALA A 122 -6.43 6.32 -3.27
CA ALA A 122 -6.38 7.00 -4.56
C ALA A 122 -7.81 7.36 -5.00
N PRO A 123 -8.32 8.53 -4.56
CA PRO A 123 -9.64 8.99 -4.94
C PRO A 123 -9.75 9.21 -6.45
N LYS A 124 -10.83 8.73 -7.06
CA LYS A 124 -11.02 8.88 -8.52
C LYS A 124 -11.25 10.33 -8.94
N ASP A 125 -11.67 11.18 -8.01
CA ASP A 125 -11.97 12.60 -8.20
C ASP A 125 -10.76 13.51 -7.93
N THR A 126 -9.57 12.94 -7.76
CA THR A 126 -8.33 13.70 -7.57
C THR A 126 -7.23 13.26 -8.54
N THR A 127 -6.14 14.02 -8.55
CA THR A 127 -4.89 13.68 -9.26
C THR A 127 -3.76 13.34 -8.29
N TYR A 128 -4.10 12.90 -7.08
CA TYR A 128 -3.13 12.46 -6.08
C TYR A 128 -3.48 11.09 -5.53
N LEU A 129 -2.47 10.44 -4.98
CA LEU A 129 -2.56 9.22 -4.20
C LEU A 129 -1.90 9.45 -2.85
N ARG A 130 -2.46 8.88 -1.79
CA ARG A 130 -1.90 8.87 -0.43
C ARG A 130 -1.36 7.50 -0.07
N TYR A 131 -0.17 7.46 0.50
CA TYR A 131 0.36 6.33 1.26
C TYR A 131 0.12 6.53 2.75
N PHE A 132 -0.16 5.45 3.46
CA PHE A 132 -0.13 5.36 4.91
C PHE A 132 0.69 4.14 5.30
N ASP A 133 1.88 4.37 5.82
CA ASP A 133 2.84 3.34 6.18
C ASP A 133 3.03 3.36 7.70
N SER A 134 2.66 2.28 8.39
CA SER A 134 2.78 2.16 9.85
C SER A 134 3.89 1.21 10.27
N PHE A 135 4.52 1.54 11.39
CA PHE A 135 5.67 0.87 11.97
C PHE A 135 5.38 0.64 13.45
N THR A 136 5.14 -0.62 13.82
CA THR A 136 4.83 -1.03 15.19
C THR A 136 6.03 -1.75 15.78
N ASN A 137 6.60 -1.25 16.88
CA ASN A 137 7.67 -1.95 17.59
C ASN A 137 7.07 -3.02 18.49
N VAL A 138 7.36 -4.28 18.19
CA VAL A 138 6.84 -5.45 18.91
C VAL A 138 7.87 -6.07 19.86
N THR A 139 8.96 -5.35 20.13
CA THR A 139 10.01 -5.75 21.08
C THR A 139 9.88 -5.00 22.40
N ASP A 140 10.69 -5.38 23.36
CA ASP A 140 10.84 -4.77 24.69
C ASP A 140 11.92 -3.67 24.75
N GLU A 141 12.58 -3.39 23.62
CA GLU A 141 13.61 -2.36 23.48
C GLU A 141 13.19 -1.28 22.47
N ASP A 142 13.74 -0.08 22.61
CA ASP A 142 13.61 0.96 21.58
C ASP A 142 14.20 0.51 20.23
N ARG A 143 13.61 1.02 19.15
CA ARG A 143 14.09 0.84 17.77
C ARG A 143 14.24 2.18 17.08
N VAL A 144 15.36 2.37 16.40
CA VAL A 144 15.55 3.46 15.44
C VAL A 144 15.25 2.89 14.06
N VAL A 145 14.18 3.38 13.45
CA VAL A 145 13.68 2.93 12.15
C VAL A 145 13.93 4.03 11.13
N GLU A 146 14.80 3.76 10.18
CA GLU A 146 15.03 4.63 9.03
C GLU A 146 14.26 4.08 7.83
N VAL A 147 13.46 4.94 7.21
CA VAL A 147 12.55 4.57 6.13
C VAL A 147 12.88 5.46 4.93
N ALA A 148 13.29 4.86 3.82
CA ALA A 148 13.38 5.57 2.55
C ALA A 148 12.11 5.32 1.74
N TRP A 149 11.37 6.38 1.45
CA TRP A 149 10.18 6.35 0.59
C TRP A 149 10.47 7.08 -0.71
N GLY A 150 10.22 6.43 -1.85
CA GLY A 150 10.49 7.04 -3.15
C GLY A 150 10.59 6.03 -4.29
N GLY A 151 11.40 6.33 -5.30
CA GLY A 151 11.62 5.49 -6.47
C GLY A 151 12.14 6.29 -7.65
N ALA A 152 11.82 5.84 -8.86
CA ALA A 152 12.14 6.54 -10.10
C ALA A 152 11.01 7.54 -10.46
N ALA A 153 11.29 8.83 -10.28
CA ALA A 153 10.48 9.88 -10.89
C ALA A 153 10.84 9.98 -12.38
N GLY A 154 9.86 9.93 -13.27
CA GLY A 154 10.08 9.90 -14.72
C GLY A 154 10.58 8.57 -15.30
N ALA A 155 10.76 8.52 -16.62
CA ALA A 155 11.22 7.36 -17.38
C ALA A 155 12.50 7.70 -18.16
N PHE A 156 13.62 7.06 -17.80
CA PHE A 156 14.94 7.34 -18.39
C PHE A 156 15.00 7.09 -19.91
N GLU A 157 14.29 6.07 -20.38
CA GLU A 157 14.35 5.65 -21.79
C GLU A 157 13.78 6.66 -22.78
N ASP A 158 13.05 7.70 -22.32
CA ASP A 158 12.33 8.66 -23.18
C ASP A 158 12.46 10.15 -22.80
N GLY A 159 12.96 10.52 -21.61
CA GLY A 159 13.08 11.92 -21.16
C GLY A 159 14.51 12.41 -20.84
N GLY A 160 14.64 13.69 -20.50
CA GLY A 160 15.87 14.31 -19.95
C GLY A 160 16.14 13.91 -18.50
N ARG A 161 17.09 14.55 -17.80
CA ARG A 161 17.31 14.30 -16.37
C ARG A 161 16.17 14.88 -15.52
N VAL A 162 15.79 14.19 -14.44
CA VAL A 162 14.87 14.73 -13.44
C VAL A 162 15.49 15.94 -12.76
N THR A 163 14.68 16.97 -12.54
CA THR A 163 15.09 18.20 -11.84
C THR A 163 14.06 18.61 -10.80
N VAL A 164 14.52 19.24 -9.70
CA VAL A 164 13.65 19.85 -8.71
C VAL A 164 13.18 21.18 -9.25
N ALA A 165 11.86 21.28 -9.43
CA ALA A 165 11.21 22.49 -9.86
C ALA A 165 11.20 23.53 -8.75
N ILE A 166 10.68 23.10 -7.59
CA ILE A 166 10.57 23.90 -6.38
C ILE A 166 10.34 22.99 -5.17
N THR A 167 10.89 23.40 -4.02
CA THR A 167 10.63 22.84 -2.70
C THR A 167 9.69 23.74 -1.89
N SER A 168 9.17 23.27 -0.78
CA SER A 168 8.32 24.11 0.07
C SER A 168 9.04 25.31 0.68
N SER A 169 10.37 25.24 0.80
CA SER A 169 11.23 26.35 1.22
C SER A 169 11.38 27.44 0.15
N GLY A 170 10.84 27.20 -1.05
CA GLY A 170 10.90 28.14 -2.17
C GLY A 170 12.21 28.08 -2.95
N ASP A 171 13.01 27.03 -2.77
CA ASP A 171 14.28 26.81 -3.49
C ASP A 171 14.24 25.49 -4.27
N ARG A 172 15.41 24.98 -4.68
CA ARG A 172 15.55 23.69 -5.37
C ARG A 172 16.33 22.64 -4.55
N ASN A 173 16.64 22.95 -3.30
CA ASN A 173 17.45 22.10 -2.44
C ASN A 173 16.55 21.34 -1.49
N ILE A 174 16.55 20.00 -1.61
CA ILE A 174 15.74 19.16 -0.71
C ILE A 174 16.37 19.19 0.68
N GLY A 175 15.74 19.91 1.60
CA GLY A 175 16.19 20.09 2.97
C GLY A 175 15.25 19.45 4.00
N PRO A 176 15.72 19.26 5.25
CA PRO A 176 14.93 18.58 6.29
C PRO A 176 13.62 19.30 6.69
N GLY A 177 13.49 20.58 6.36
CA GLY A 177 12.29 21.37 6.58
C GLY A 177 11.25 21.29 5.47
N ASP A 178 11.54 20.60 4.36
CA ASP A 178 10.64 20.58 3.22
C ASP A 178 9.42 19.69 3.45
N SER A 179 8.25 20.25 3.10
CA SER A 179 6.94 19.60 3.18
C SER A 179 6.50 19.00 1.86
N PHE A 180 6.97 19.56 0.74
CA PHE A 180 6.77 19.00 -0.59
C PHE A 180 7.94 19.31 -1.52
N ILE A 181 8.10 18.46 -2.52
CA ILE A 181 9.09 18.59 -3.59
C ILE A 181 8.34 18.41 -4.91
N THR A 182 8.36 19.41 -5.79
CA THR A 182 7.88 19.26 -7.17
C THR A 182 9.07 18.93 -8.07
N VAL A 183 8.94 17.90 -8.89
CA VAL A 183 9.95 17.48 -9.85
C VAL A 183 9.35 17.39 -11.25
N MET A 184 10.21 17.47 -12.26
CA MET A 184 9.81 17.21 -13.64
C MET A 184 10.91 16.48 -14.40
N GLN A 185 10.55 15.96 -15.56
CA GLN A 185 11.48 15.42 -16.54
C GLN A 185 11.22 16.03 -17.91
N ASN A 186 12.28 16.43 -18.58
CA ASN A 186 12.20 17.19 -19.82
C ASN A 186 11.96 16.37 -21.07
N ALA A 187 11.37 16.98 -22.09
CA ALA A 187 11.31 16.39 -23.42
C ALA A 187 12.72 16.30 -24.05
N ARG A 188 12.95 15.29 -24.89
CA ARG A 188 14.20 15.15 -25.65
C ARG A 188 14.33 16.23 -26.74
N ASN A 189 15.57 16.59 -27.11
CA ASN A 189 15.91 17.40 -28.29
C ASN A 189 15.29 18.82 -28.35
N VAL A 190 15.30 19.51 -27.23
CA VAL A 190 14.75 20.86 -27.04
C VAL A 190 15.86 21.91 -27.17
N ALA A 191 15.56 23.03 -27.86
CA ALA A 191 16.55 23.98 -28.35
C ALA A 191 17.21 24.87 -27.26
N ASP A 192 16.54 25.11 -26.13
CA ASP A 192 17.06 25.89 -24.99
C ASP A 192 16.90 25.05 -23.70
N PRO A 193 18.00 24.52 -23.14
CA PRO A 193 17.99 23.66 -21.96
C PRO A 193 17.52 24.30 -20.65
N MET A 194 16.95 25.51 -20.63
CA MET A 194 16.34 26.10 -19.42
C MET A 194 14.86 26.48 -19.59
N ARG A 195 14.26 26.27 -20.78
CA ARG A 195 12.95 26.87 -21.13
C ARG A 195 11.90 25.95 -21.80
N GLY A 196 12.15 24.67 -21.94
CA GLY A 196 11.30 23.79 -22.76
C GLY A 196 10.50 22.76 -21.96
N PRO A 197 9.41 22.25 -22.55
CA PRO A 197 8.29 21.60 -21.86
C PRO A 197 8.64 20.25 -21.21
N SER A 198 7.85 19.88 -20.20
CA SER A 198 7.92 18.56 -19.57
C SER A 198 7.56 17.44 -20.57
N GLY A 199 8.50 16.52 -20.78
CA GLY A 199 8.37 15.38 -21.70
C GLY A 199 7.39 14.34 -21.16
N HIS A 200 7.61 13.99 -19.90
CA HIS A 200 6.73 13.18 -19.07
C HIS A 200 5.89 14.08 -18.17
N GLY A 201 4.86 13.53 -17.51
CA GLY A 201 4.11 14.31 -16.53
C GLY A 201 4.99 14.77 -15.36
N PRO A 202 4.95 16.04 -14.93
CA PRO A 202 5.60 16.44 -13.69
C PRO A 202 4.92 15.75 -12.50
N SER A 203 5.62 15.66 -11.37
CA SER A 203 5.04 15.12 -10.14
C SER A 203 5.39 16.00 -8.95
N ALA A 204 4.54 15.95 -7.93
CA ALA A 204 4.86 16.52 -6.63
C ALA A 204 4.77 15.45 -5.54
N HIS A 205 5.77 15.41 -4.67
CA HIS A 205 5.88 14.46 -3.56
C HIS A 205 5.70 15.24 -2.27
N VAL A 206 4.60 14.99 -1.56
CA VAL A 206 4.28 15.62 -0.28
C VAL A 206 4.72 14.68 0.82
N VAL A 207 5.71 15.12 1.61
CA VAL A 207 6.44 14.27 2.55
C VAL A 207 6.05 14.50 4.01
N GLY A 208 5.22 15.51 4.30
CA GLY A 208 4.84 15.90 5.65
C GLY A 208 4.73 17.42 5.77
N SER A 209 4.40 17.99 6.93
CA SER A 209 4.41 19.45 7.12
C SER A 209 4.88 19.88 8.51
N GLY A 210 5.99 19.30 8.94
CA GLY A 210 6.44 19.36 10.34
C GLY A 210 5.78 18.26 11.18
N GLY A 211 6.31 18.00 12.37
CA GLY A 211 5.90 16.88 13.23
C GLY A 211 7.07 16.35 14.06
N GLU A 212 6.92 15.15 14.60
CA GLU A 212 8.00 14.43 15.31
C GLU A 212 9.05 13.87 14.34
N ALA A 213 8.71 13.69 13.05
CA ALA A 213 9.60 13.14 12.04
C ALA A 213 9.43 13.81 10.66
N GLY A 214 10.32 14.75 10.33
CA GLY A 214 10.49 15.26 8.96
C GLY A 214 11.41 14.38 8.13
N ILE A 215 11.66 14.78 6.88
CA ILE A 215 12.71 14.15 6.07
C ILE A 215 14.08 14.46 6.70
N ALA A 216 14.90 13.45 6.93
CA ALA A 216 16.25 13.58 7.46
C ALA A 216 17.27 13.85 6.35
N SER A 217 17.07 13.23 5.18
CA SER A 217 17.92 13.38 4.00
C SER A 217 17.20 12.92 2.74
N ALA A 218 17.80 13.23 1.58
CA ALA A 218 17.48 12.61 0.30
C ALA A 218 18.63 11.70 -0.13
N GLY A 219 18.32 10.47 -0.53
CA GLY A 219 19.27 9.42 -0.91
C GLY A 219 18.91 8.74 -2.24
N ASP A 220 19.87 8.04 -2.84
CA ASP A 220 19.64 7.27 -4.07
C ASP A 220 18.80 6.02 -3.74
N MET A 221 17.54 6.03 -4.17
CA MET A 221 16.59 4.97 -3.83
C MET A 221 16.98 3.61 -4.41
N TYR A 222 17.73 3.55 -5.51
CA TYR A 222 18.07 2.29 -6.17
C TYR A 222 19.44 1.77 -5.71
N ALA A 223 20.27 2.63 -5.10
CA ALA A 223 21.49 2.25 -4.36
C ALA A 223 21.21 2.02 -2.85
N ASP A 224 22.01 2.58 -1.93
CA ASP A 224 21.69 2.61 -0.50
C ASP A 224 21.26 4.02 -0.08
N PRO A 225 19.94 4.33 0.00
CA PRO A 225 19.49 5.69 0.30
C PRO A 225 19.87 6.16 1.72
N PHE A 226 20.32 5.26 2.60
CA PHE A 226 20.76 5.58 3.95
C PHE A 226 22.24 6.02 3.99
N ALA A 227 23.01 5.77 2.94
CA ALA A 227 24.43 6.10 2.84
C ALA A 227 24.76 6.98 1.61
N ASP A 228 24.15 6.67 0.48
CA ASP A 228 24.36 7.32 -0.81
C ASP A 228 23.41 8.52 -0.94
N ARG A 229 23.98 9.73 -1.01
CA ARG A 229 23.19 10.95 -1.18
C ARG A 229 22.57 11.03 -2.57
N TRP A 230 21.38 11.57 -2.63
CA TRP A 230 20.79 12.01 -3.89
C TRP A 230 21.31 13.41 -4.26
N PRO A 231 21.60 13.70 -5.55
CA PRO A 231 21.56 12.77 -6.69
C PRO A 231 22.68 11.73 -6.64
N GLY A 232 22.32 10.46 -6.85
CA GLY A 232 23.28 9.37 -7.01
C GLY A 232 23.64 9.15 -8.48
N TYR A 233 23.58 7.90 -8.93
CA TYR A 233 23.88 7.55 -10.33
C TYR A 233 22.87 8.14 -11.32
N ASP A 234 21.59 8.09 -10.95
CA ASP A 234 20.49 8.61 -11.74
C ASP A 234 19.65 9.59 -10.90
N PRO A 235 19.47 10.86 -11.33
CA PRO A 235 18.64 11.83 -10.61
C PRO A 235 17.16 11.42 -10.54
N ALA A 236 16.70 10.47 -11.35
CA ALA A 236 15.36 9.91 -11.23
C ALA A 236 15.15 9.14 -9.92
N HIS A 237 16.20 8.52 -9.36
CA HIS A 237 16.11 7.61 -8.21
C HIS A 237 16.07 8.34 -6.87
N ILE A 238 15.00 9.09 -6.62
CA ILE A 238 14.83 9.89 -5.40
C ILE A 238 14.29 9.02 -4.27
N GLY A 239 14.97 9.01 -3.13
CA GLY A 239 14.48 8.42 -1.87
C GLY A 239 14.46 9.44 -0.74
N TYR A 240 13.29 9.69 -0.16
CA TYR A 240 13.15 10.56 1.01
C TYR A 240 13.31 9.73 2.28
N VAL A 241 14.35 10.00 3.07
CA VAL A 241 14.67 9.24 4.27
C VAL A 241 14.04 9.89 5.48
N PHE A 242 13.23 9.14 6.21
CA PHE A 242 12.68 9.50 7.51
C PHE A 242 13.41 8.72 8.60
N ARG A 243 13.62 9.33 9.77
CA ARG A 243 14.18 8.66 10.94
C ARG A 243 13.19 8.69 12.09
N LEU A 244 12.78 7.50 12.54
CA LEU A 244 11.73 7.30 13.53
C LEU A 244 12.31 6.63 14.78
N ASN A 245 12.04 7.16 15.97
CA ASN A 245 12.33 6.48 17.22
C ASN A 245 11.03 5.84 17.73
N VAL A 246 10.99 4.51 17.76
CA VAL A 246 9.79 3.75 18.06
C VAL A 246 9.99 2.98 19.37
N ALA A 247 9.30 3.42 20.42
CA ALA A 247 9.33 2.78 21.74
C ALA A 247 8.61 1.41 21.73
N PRO A 248 8.91 0.50 22.67
CA PRO A 248 8.21 -0.77 22.85
C PRO A 248 6.68 -0.64 22.83
N GLY A 249 6.01 -1.45 22.01
CA GLY A 249 4.54 -1.46 21.87
C GLY A 249 3.94 -0.22 21.21
N ARG A 250 4.76 0.75 20.77
CA ARG A 250 4.28 1.97 20.08
C ARG A 250 4.16 1.70 18.59
N THR A 251 3.10 2.28 18.01
CA THR A 251 2.93 2.43 16.56
C THR A 251 3.18 3.88 16.18
N VAL A 252 3.96 4.08 15.11
CA VAL A 252 4.09 5.37 14.41
C VAL A 252 3.80 5.17 12.94
N ALA A 253 3.35 6.20 12.25
CA ALA A 253 3.02 6.12 10.83
C ALA A 253 3.51 7.34 10.05
N LEU A 254 3.77 7.12 8.76
CA LEU A 254 4.01 8.15 7.78
C LEU A 254 2.80 8.25 6.87
N ALA A 255 2.32 9.47 6.62
CA ALA A 255 1.37 9.75 5.57
C ALA A 255 2.04 10.62 4.50
N THR A 256 2.21 10.09 3.29
CA THR A 256 2.84 10.81 2.17
C THR A 256 1.90 10.84 0.97
N PHE A 257 2.07 11.81 0.10
CA PHE A 257 1.24 11.95 -1.09
C PHE A 257 2.08 12.06 -2.35
N VAL A 258 1.57 11.50 -3.43
CA VAL A 258 2.09 11.67 -4.78
C VAL A 258 1.02 12.38 -5.60
N VAL A 259 1.36 13.51 -6.20
CA VAL A 259 0.54 14.24 -7.15
C VAL A 259 1.12 14.05 -8.54
N LYS A 260 0.29 13.78 -9.55
CA LYS A 260 0.74 13.65 -10.93
C LYS A 260 0.20 14.74 -11.86
N GLY A 261 1.04 15.07 -12.83
CA GLY A 261 0.80 15.97 -13.95
C GLY A 261 0.58 15.22 -15.27
N LEU A 262 0.04 15.91 -16.25
CA LEU A 262 0.04 15.50 -17.65
C LEU A 262 1.35 15.91 -18.33
N SER A 263 1.67 15.28 -19.46
CA SER A 263 2.77 15.74 -20.31
C SER A 263 2.44 17.10 -20.94
N GLU A 264 3.44 17.98 -21.04
CA GLU A 264 3.31 19.29 -21.69
C GLU A 264 3.68 19.23 -23.18
N VAL A 265 4.14 18.08 -23.69
CA VAL A 265 4.48 17.88 -25.11
C VAL A 265 3.51 16.97 -25.86
N TYR A 266 2.69 16.19 -25.16
CA TYR A 266 1.61 15.43 -25.79
C TYR A 266 0.40 15.31 -24.86
N ASP A 267 -0.80 15.30 -25.43
CA ASP A 267 -2.00 14.99 -24.65
C ASP A 267 -2.17 13.48 -24.52
N ALA A 268 -1.90 12.98 -23.33
CA ALA A 268 -2.07 11.57 -22.97
C ALA A 268 -3.54 11.07 -23.05
N ARG A 269 -4.51 11.98 -23.19
CA ARG A 269 -5.95 11.70 -23.36
C ARG A 269 -6.40 11.59 -24.82
N GLY A 270 -5.50 11.85 -25.78
CA GLY A 270 -5.81 11.79 -27.22
C GLY A 270 -6.25 13.12 -27.86
N GLY A 271 -6.08 14.26 -27.17
CA GLY A 271 -6.23 15.59 -27.75
C GLY A 271 -4.92 16.14 -28.33
N PHE A 272 -4.90 17.43 -28.65
CA PHE A 272 -3.69 18.10 -29.15
C PHE A 272 -2.79 18.51 -27.96
N PRO A 273 -1.45 18.46 -28.09
CA PRO A 273 -0.52 18.93 -27.08
C PRO A 273 -0.91 20.32 -26.56
N VAL A 274 -0.70 20.60 -25.27
CA VAL A 274 -0.77 21.99 -24.78
C VAL A 274 0.62 22.60 -25.02
N PRO A 275 0.82 23.50 -26.00
CA PRO A 275 2.11 24.13 -26.21
C PRO A 275 2.38 25.11 -25.05
N VAL A 276 2.95 24.62 -23.96
CA VAL A 276 3.36 25.47 -22.83
C VAL A 276 4.83 25.85 -23.01
N ALA A 277 5.09 27.15 -23.07
CA ALA A 277 6.36 27.73 -23.50
C ALA A 277 7.47 27.79 -22.42
N ASN A 278 7.30 27.13 -21.26
CA ASN A 278 8.13 27.44 -20.07
C ASN A 278 8.45 26.21 -19.17
N GLY A 279 8.75 25.02 -19.70
CA GLY A 279 9.28 23.95 -18.84
C GLY A 279 10.76 24.19 -18.45
N MET A 280 11.29 23.48 -17.45
CA MET A 280 12.69 23.65 -16.99
C MET A 280 13.55 22.49 -17.46
N ILE A 281 14.39 22.72 -18.48
CA ILE A 281 15.25 21.68 -19.03
C ILE A 281 16.49 21.42 -18.16
N ALA A 282 17.06 20.21 -18.19
CA ALA A 282 18.37 19.84 -17.66
C ALA A 282 19.22 19.16 -18.74
N PRO A 283 20.51 19.53 -18.95
CA PRO A 283 21.36 18.88 -19.94
C PRO A 283 21.51 17.38 -19.65
N GLN A 284 21.67 16.57 -20.70
CA GLN A 284 21.77 15.10 -20.60
C GLN A 284 22.92 14.62 -19.69
N PHE A 285 23.95 15.45 -19.49
CA PHE A 285 25.16 15.10 -18.75
C PHE A 285 25.49 16.04 -17.58
N GLU A 286 24.66 17.06 -17.30
CA GLU A 286 24.86 17.98 -16.19
C GLU A 286 23.63 17.98 -15.27
N ALA A 287 23.90 17.90 -13.97
CA ALA A 287 22.88 18.00 -12.95
C ALA A 287 22.59 19.49 -12.68
N LEU A 288 21.38 19.97 -12.96
CA LEU A 288 20.99 21.38 -12.76
C LEU A 288 20.65 21.72 -11.31
N TYR A 289 21.50 21.31 -10.38
CA TYR A 289 21.44 21.79 -8.99
C TYR A 289 22.15 23.14 -8.81
N SER A 290 22.58 23.79 -9.89
CA SER A 290 23.34 25.04 -9.82
C SER A 290 22.42 26.24 -9.59
N ASP A 291 22.48 26.81 -8.38
CA ASP A 291 22.41 28.23 -7.96
C ASP A 291 21.47 29.23 -8.68
N GLY A 292 20.56 28.77 -9.55
CA GLY A 292 19.63 29.57 -10.32
C GLY A 292 18.31 29.77 -9.60
N PRO A 293 17.56 30.85 -9.90
CA PRO A 293 16.32 31.14 -9.22
C PRO A 293 15.28 30.02 -9.45
N PRO A 294 14.44 29.72 -8.44
CA PRO A 294 13.29 28.82 -8.61
C PRO A 294 12.43 29.33 -9.78
N ASN A 295 11.97 28.44 -10.64
CA ASN A 295 11.17 28.81 -11.81
C ASN A 295 9.90 27.96 -11.85
N ILE A 296 8.85 28.40 -11.16
CA ILE A 296 7.52 27.85 -11.44
C ILE A 296 7.03 28.55 -12.72
N PRO A 297 6.68 27.81 -13.79
CA PRO A 297 6.14 28.44 -14.98
C PRO A 297 4.84 29.18 -14.65
N ALA A 298 4.46 30.16 -15.48
CA ALA A 298 3.24 30.94 -15.29
C ALA A 298 1.99 30.06 -15.02
N PRO A 299 0.99 30.57 -14.28
CA PRO A 299 -0.29 29.88 -14.07
C PRO A 299 -0.83 29.30 -15.39
N GLY A 300 -1.13 27.99 -15.40
CA GLY A 300 -1.56 27.25 -16.59
C GLY A 300 -0.61 26.12 -17.04
N SER A 301 0.61 26.03 -16.49
CA SER A 301 1.49 24.87 -16.66
C SER A 301 1.11 23.68 -15.78
N GLU A 302 1.50 22.47 -16.18
CA GLU A 302 1.26 21.27 -15.37
C GLU A 302 2.12 21.26 -14.10
N ILE A 303 3.32 21.84 -14.16
CA ILE A 303 4.20 22.02 -12.98
C ILE A 303 3.50 22.91 -11.94
N ALA A 304 2.98 24.08 -12.35
CA ALA A 304 2.24 24.96 -11.45
C ALA A 304 0.99 24.28 -10.87
N ARG A 305 0.29 23.47 -11.69
CA ARG A 305 -0.89 22.70 -11.26
C ARG A 305 -0.54 21.69 -10.17
N VAL A 306 0.47 20.83 -10.39
CA VAL A 306 0.86 19.82 -9.38
C VAL A 306 1.42 20.46 -8.12
N THR A 307 2.17 21.57 -8.24
CA THR A 307 2.67 22.33 -7.10
C THR A 307 1.53 22.93 -6.27
N GLU A 308 0.48 23.48 -6.89
CA GLU A 308 -0.64 24.03 -6.13
C GLU A 308 -1.45 22.94 -5.41
N VAL A 309 -1.63 21.77 -6.03
CA VAL A 309 -2.23 20.62 -5.36
C VAL A 309 -1.38 20.18 -4.17
N ALA A 310 -0.05 20.13 -4.30
CA ALA A 310 0.85 19.82 -3.19
C ALA A 310 0.75 20.85 -2.05
N ARG A 311 0.75 22.15 -2.37
CA ARG A 311 0.54 23.22 -1.39
C ARG A 311 -0.81 23.10 -0.68
N ARG A 312 -1.87 22.74 -1.40
CA ARG A 312 -3.18 22.48 -0.80
C ARG A 312 -3.13 21.29 0.15
N LEU A 313 -2.52 20.16 -0.25
CA LEU A 313 -2.37 18.98 0.61
C LEU A 313 -1.55 19.26 1.86
N VAL A 314 -0.55 20.15 1.79
CA VAL A 314 0.20 20.60 2.97
C VAL A 314 -0.69 21.40 3.94
N ARG A 315 -1.59 22.26 3.42
CA ARG A 315 -2.53 23.03 4.25
C ARG A 315 -3.68 22.18 4.79
N GLU A 316 -4.20 21.28 3.96
CA GLU A 316 -5.41 20.49 4.18
C GLU A 316 -5.15 19.04 3.70
N PRO A 317 -4.43 18.23 4.48
CA PRO A 317 -4.11 16.86 4.08
C PRO A 317 -5.37 15.99 4.02
N ASP A 318 -5.53 15.21 2.96
CA ASP A 318 -6.65 14.28 2.82
C ASP A 318 -6.41 12.99 3.63
N PHE A 319 -6.87 12.99 4.88
CA PHE A 319 -6.89 11.82 5.76
C PHE A 319 -8.24 11.09 5.77
N ARG A 320 -9.08 11.26 4.75
CA ARG A 320 -10.32 10.48 4.62
C ARG A 320 -10.00 8.98 4.63
N GLY A 321 -10.94 8.23 5.21
CA GLY A 321 -10.83 6.79 5.37
C GLY A 321 -9.91 6.33 6.51
N LEU A 322 -9.11 7.20 7.13
CA LEU A 322 -8.36 6.80 8.32
C LEU A 322 -9.23 6.77 9.58
N THR A 323 -8.96 5.82 10.48
CA THR A 323 -9.55 5.80 11.82
C THR A 323 -8.95 6.94 12.67
N PRO A 324 -9.62 7.37 13.76
CA PRO A 324 -9.03 8.33 14.69
C PRO A 324 -7.66 7.88 15.24
N ARG A 325 -7.52 6.57 15.49
CA ARG A 325 -6.27 5.97 15.97
C ARG A 325 -5.15 6.09 14.92
N GLN A 326 -5.41 5.68 13.67
CA GLN A 326 -4.46 5.80 12.56
C GLN A 326 -3.99 7.25 12.37
N ARG A 327 -4.91 8.23 12.40
CA ARG A 327 -4.54 9.65 12.29
C ARG A 327 -3.60 10.09 13.41
N ALA A 328 -3.84 9.61 14.63
CA ALA A 328 -3.01 9.92 15.78
C ALA A 328 -1.69 9.14 15.82
N GLU A 329 -1.45 8.19 14.92
CA GLU A 329 -0.15 7.52 14.78
C GLU A 329 0.76 8.25 13.79
N ILE A 330 0.23 9.16 12.97
CA ILE A 330 0.99 9.92 11.98
C ILE A 330 1.97 10.87 12.67
N VAL A 331 3.26 10.78 12.31
CA VAL A 331 4.34 11.55 12.95
C VAL A 331 5.02 12.59 12.04
N ASN A 332 4.80 12.53 10.73
CA ASN A 332 5.32 13.50 9.76
C ASN A 332 4.37 14.67 9.48
N TRP A 333 3.31 14.81 10.27
CA TRP A 333 2.35 15.92 10.20
C TRP A 333 2.16 16.53 11.58
N PRO A 334 1.79 17.82 11.67
CA PRO A 334 1.43 18.43 12.94
C PRO A 334 0.27 17.68 13.60
N ARG A 335 0.46 17.25 14.84
CA ARG A 335 -0.62 16.64 15.62
C ARG A 335 -1.58 17.73 16.07
N SER A 336 -2.89 17.49 15.95
CA SER A 336 -3.87 18.26 16.71
C SER A 336 -3.56 18.12 18.21
N ALA A 337 -3.74 19.18 18.99
CA ALA A 337 -3.45 19.16 20.43
C ALA A 337 -4.20 18.00 21.13
N GLY A 338 -3.46 16.99 21.57
CA GLY A 338 -4.00 15.79 22.20
C GLY A 338 -2.92 14.73 22.42
N SER A 339 -3.02 13.98 23.52
CA SER A 339 -2.11 12.88 23.79
C SER A 339 -2.26 11.76 22.75
N PRO A 340 -1.18 11.04 22.40
CA PRO A 340 -1.29 9.84 21.59
C PRO A 340 -2.30 8.86 22.18
N PRO A 341 -3.07 8.13 21.34
CA PRO A 341 -3.96 7.10 21.85
C PRO A 341 -3.13 6.06 22.61
N PRO A 342 -3.62 5.57 23.76
CA PRO A 342 -2.91 4.53 24.48
C PRO A 342 -2.73 3.29 23.59
N PRO A 343 -1.66 2.50 23.80
CA PRO A 343 -1.52 1.20 23.16
C PRO A 343 -2.79 0.36 23.38
N PHE A 344 -3.21 -0.35 22.34
CA PHE A 344 -4.34 -1.26 22.40
C PHE A 344 -3.85 -2.63 21.95
N SER A 345 -4.26 -3.69 22.65
CA SER A 345 -4.03 -5.05 22.22
C SER A 345 -5.29 -5.87 22.36
N VAL A 346 -5.48 -6.84 21.46
CA VAL A 346 -6.55 -7.84 21.51
C VAL A 346 -6.22 -9.02 22.42
N PHE A 347 -4.99 -9.11 22.94
CA PHE A 347 -4.55 -10.24 23.77
C PHE A 347 -5.44 -10.43 25.00
N GLU A 348 -5.94 -11.64 25.19
CA GLU A 348 -6.85 -12.05 26.27
C GLU A 348 -8.12 -11.18 26.43
N LYS A 349 -8.49 -10.39 25.41
CA LYS A 349 -9.75 -9.65 25.42
C LYS A 349 -10.92 -10.54 25.06
N THR A 350 -11.92 -10.55 25.91
CA THR A 350 -13.23 -11.16 25.65
C THR A 350 -13.98 -10.38 24.57
N VAL A 351 -15.00 -11.01 23.98
CA VAL A 351 -15.91 -10.35 23.02
C VAL A 351 -16.56 -9.12 23.64
N ASP A 352 -16.96 -9.17 24.91
CA ASP A 352 -17.59 -8.05 25.61
C ASP A 352 -16.62 -6.88 25.80
N GLU A 353 -15.35 -7.14 26.10
CA GLU A 353 -14.32 -6.09 26.20
C GLU A 353 -14.01 -5.45 24.84
N LEU A 354 -14.01 -6.24 23.75
CA LEU A 354 -13.88 -5.69 22.39
C LEU A 354 -15.10 -4.81 22.04
N GLN A 355 -16.31 -5.26 22.37
CA GLN A 355 -17.53 -4.48 22.19
C GLN A 355 -17.51 -3.18 23.01
N ALA A 356 -17.08 -3.25 24.27
CA ALA A 356 -16.95 -2.08 25.13
C ALA A 356 -15.92 -1.08 24.57
N ALA A 357 -14.77 -1.55 24.10
CA ALA A 357 -13.75 -0.70 23.50
C ALA A 357 -14.23 -0.02 22.20
N MET A 358 -14.95 -0.75 21.34
CA MET A 358 -15.55 -0.18 20.12
C MET A 358 -16.69 0.79 20.41
N THR A 359 -17.52 0.50 21.40
CA THR A 359 -18.64 1.36 21.82
C THR A 359 -18.15 2.64 22.48
N GLY A 360 -17.07 2.54 23.28
CA GLY A 360 -16.40 3.69 23.90
C GLY A 360 -15.55 4.53 22.95
N GLY A 361 -15.42 4.14 21.67
CA GLY A 361 -14.62 4.85 20.68
C GLY A 361 -13.10 4.76 20.90
N ILE A 362 -12.63 3.79 21.70
CA ILE A 362 -11.20 3.56 21.96
C ILE A 362 -10.52 3.00 20.71
N VAL A 363 -11.22 2.10 20.03
CA VAL A 363 -10.82 1.47 18.78
C VAL A 363 -12.04 1.28 17.88
N THR A 364 -11.79 1.10 16.60
CA THR A 364 -12.78 0.66 15.61
C THR A 364 -12.64 -0.84 15.34
N SER A 365 -13.61 -1.44 14.65
CA SER A 365 -13.49 -2.82 14.13
C SER A 365 -12.30 -2.93 13.19
N GLU A 366 -12.04 -1.92 12.35
CA GLU A 366 -10.83 -1.87 11.51
C GLU A 366 -9.55 -1.96 12.36
N ASP A 367 -9.46 -1.19 13.46
CA ASP A 367 -8.28 -1.22 14.34
C ASP A 367 -8.10 -2.59 15.00
N VAL A 368 -9.19 -3.23 15.45
CA VAL A 368 -9.17 -4.59 16.04
C VAL A 368 -8.70 -5.62 15.01
N VAL A 369 -9.22 -5.58 13.78
CA VAL A 369 -8.78 -6.49 12.71
C VAL A 369 -7.30 -6.30 12.41
N ARG A 370 -6.81 -5.06 12.32
CA ARG A 370 -5.40 -4.79 12.06
C ARG A 370 -4.49 -5.33 13.15
N GLU A 371 -4.90 -5.27 14.41
CA GLU A 371 -4.15 -5.88 15.51
C GLU A 371 -4.07 -7.41 15.35
N TYR A 372 -5.15 -8.09 14.95
CA TYR A 372 -5.08 -9.53 14.63
C TYR A 372 -4.17 -9.83 13.43
N LEU A 373 -4.22 -9.01 12.37
CA LEU A 373 -3.34 -9.18 11.20
C LEU A 373 -1.86 -8.97 11.57
N ALA A 374 -1.56 -8.00 12.44
CA ALA A 374 -0.22 -7.80 12.99
C ALA A 374 0.23 -9.03 13.80
N ARG A 375 -0.63 -9.57 14.66
CA ARG A 375 -0.33 -10.79 15.43
C ARG A 375 -0.11 -12.00 14.52
N LEU A 376 -0.88 -12.16 13.45
CA LEU A 376 -0.66 -13.22 12.45
C LEU A 376 0.70 -13.05 11.76
N ALA A 377 1.10 -11.82 11.42
CA ALA A 377 2.43 -11.58 10.87
C ALA A 377 3.55 -11.96 11.86
N ILE A 378 3.37 -11.68 13.16
CA ILE A 378 4.33 -12.00 14.21
C ILE A 378 4.40 -13.51 14.43
N TYR A 379 3.28 -14.17 14.71
CA TYR A 379 3.26 -15.52 15.25
C TYR A 379 3.00 -16.61 14.21
N ASP A 380 2.18 -16.32 13.21
CA ASP A 380 1.73 -17.31 12.23
C ASP A 380 2.70 -17.45 11.05
N ARG A 381 3.30 -16.33 10.61
CA ARG A 381 4.11 -16.27 9.38
C ARG A 381 5.62 -16.15 9.56
N ASN A 382 6.09 -15.37 10.56
CA ASN A 382 7.52 -15.05 10.68
C ASN A 382 8.16 -15.52 12.00
N GLY A 383 7.36 -15.74 13.06
CA GLY A 383 7.84 -16.18 14.37
C GLY A 383 7.85 -17.70 14.52
N PRO A 384 7.25 -18.30 15.57
CA PRO A 384 7.16 -19.76 15.72
C PRO A 384 6.49 -20.45 14.53
N THR A 385 5.84 -19.68 13.64
CA THR A 385 5.27 -20.11 12.37
C THR A 385 4.18 -21.16 12.61
N PHE A 386 3.17 -20.75 13.38
CA PHE A 386 2.10 -21.66 13.80
C PHE A 386 1.29 -22.25 12.64
N ARG A 387 1.27 -21.62 11.46
CA ARG A 387 0.51 -22.11 10.28
C ARG A 387 -0.96 -22.43 10.61
N SER A 388 -1.54 -21.60 11.48
CA SER A 388 -2.90 -21.69 11.97
C SER A 388 -3.94 -21.19 10.97
N MET A 389 -3.54 -20.42 9.95
CA MET A 389 -4.43 -19.89 8.92
C MET A 389 -4.08 -20.45 7.53
N LEU A 390 -5.08 -20.96 6.81
CA LEU A 390 -4.93 -21.38 5.39
C LEU A 390 -5.22 -20.24 4.42
N ALA A 391 -6.18 -19.38 4.76
CA ALA A 391 -6.58 -18.25 3.94
C ALA A 391 -7.00 -17.07 4.79
N LEU A 392 -6.70 -15.86 4.33
CA LEU A 392 -7.23 -14.62 4.90
C LEU A 392 -8.26 -14.02 3.96
N ASN A 393 -9.29 -13.41 4.54
CA ASN A 393 -10.30 -12.70 3.76
C ASN A 393 -9.72 -11.40 3.21
N ARG A 394 -9.57 -11.32 1.89
CA ARG A 394 -9.11 -10.10 1.20
C ARG A 394 -10.06 -8.91 1.44
N LYS A 395 -11.32 -9.15 1.81
CA LYS A 395 -12.31 -8.10 2.12
C LYS A 395 -12.40 -7.76 3.61
N VAL A 396 -11.57 -8.34 4.48
CA VAL A 396 -11.71 -8.23 5.94
C VAL A 396 -11.76 -6.78 6.44
N LEU A 397 -10.91 -5.90 5.91
CA LEU A 397 -10.88 -4.49 6.30
C LEU A 397 -12.06 -3.70 5.72
N VAL A 398 -12.59 -4.10 4.57
CA VAL A 398 -13.81 -3.52 3.97
C VAL A 398 -15.03 -3.87 4.81
N GLU A 399 -15.15 -5.14 5.22
CA GLU A 399 -16.23 -5.61 6.09
C GLU A 399 -16.18 -4.92 7.46
N ALA A 400 -14.99 -4.79 8.05
CA ALA A 400 -14.79 -4.08 9.31
C ALA A 400 -15.24 -2.62 9.24
N ARG A 401 -14.80 -1.88 8.22
CA ARG A 401 -15.21 -0.47 8.00
C ARG A 401 -16.71 -0.32 7.78
N ALA A 402 -17.34 -1.26 7.06
CA ALA A 402 -18.79 -1.22 6.86
C ALA A 402 -19.54 -1.36 8.20
N LEU A 403 -19.04 -2.22 9.10
CA LEU A 403 -19.60 -2.38 10.44
C LEU A 403 -19.30 -1.18 11.34
N ASP A 404 -18.14 -0.54 11.19
CA ASP A 404 -17.84 0.74 11.86
C ASP A 404 -18.80 1.85 11.42
N ALA A 405 -19.07 1.95 10.10
CA ALA A 405 -20.02 2.91 9.56
C ALA A 405 -21.46 2.66 10.04
N GLU A 406 -21.87 1.39 10.16
CA GLU A 406 -23.16 1.03 10.76
C GLU A 406 -23.24 1.40 12.24
N ARG A 407 -22.18 1.13 13.01
CA ARG A 407 -22.11 1.50 14.42
C ARG A 407 -22.21 3.01 14.59
N ALA A 408 -21.47 3.79 13.79
CA ALA A 408 -21.53 5.25 13.80
C ALA A 408 -22.93 5.78 13.44
N ALA A 409 -23.69 5.04 12.62
CA ALA A 409 -25.06 5.36 12.27
C ALA A 409 -26.11 4.76 13.23
N GLY A 410 -25.71 4.22 14.38
CA GLY A 410 -26.61 3.65 15.39
C GLY A 410 -27.21 2.28 15.04
N ARG A 411 -26.67 1.58 14.03
CA ARG A 411 -27.17 0.28 13.54
C ARG A 411 -26.30 -0.88 14.00
N VAL A 412 -26.23 -1.11 15.31
CA VAL A 412 -25.51 -2.26 15.88
C VAL A 412 -26.37 -3.52 15.75
N ARG A 413 -25.81 -4.58 15.16
CA ARG A 413 -26.53 -5.83 14.83
C ARG A 413 -26.60 -6.84 15.98
N GLY A 414 -25.79 -6.68 17.02
CA GLY A 414 -25.74 -7.57 18.17
C GLY A 414 -24.33 -7.68 18.79
N PRO A 415 -24.11 -8.66 19.69
CA PRO A 415 -22.84 -8.82 20.40
C PRO A 415 -21.61 -9.11 19.52
N LEU A 416 -21.82 -9.61 18.30
CA LEU A 416 -20.73 -9.89 17.36
C LEU A 416 -20.42 -8.72 16.41
N HIS A 417 -21.13 -7.58 16.51
CA HIS A 417 -20.99 -6.47 15.57
C HIS A 417 -19.55 -5.91 15.55
N GLY A 418 -18.82 -6.11 14.46
CA GLY A 418 -17.44 -5.68 14.30
C GLY A 418 -16.40 -6.63 14.91
N VAL A 419 -16.80 -7.80 15.42
CA VAL A 419 -15.89 -8.77 16.06
C VAL A 419 -15.33 -9.72 14.99
N PRO A 420 -14.00 -9.86 14.87
CA PRO A 420 -13.40 -10.79 13.93
C PRO A 420 -13.60 -12.24 14.35
N VAL A 421 -13.93 -13.10 13.37
CA VAL A 421 -14.10 -14.55 13.52
C VAL A 421 -13.37 -15.25 12.39
N ALA A 422 -12.68 -16.35 12.71
CA ALA A 422 -12.12 -17.26 11.73
C ALA A 422 -12.89 -18.59 11.74
N PHE A 423 -12.93 -19.28 10.59
CA PHE A 423 -13.67 -20.51 10.42
C PHE A 423 -12.74 -21.67 10.09
N LYS A 424 -12.94 -22.84 10.69
CA LYS A 424 -12.28 -24.08 10.26
C LYS A 424 -12.51 -24.29 8.76
N ASP A 425 -11.48 -24.70 8.02
CA ASP A 425 -11.52 -24.69 6.55
C ASP A 425 -12.43 -25.77 5.90
N ASN A 426 -13.14 -26.54 6.71
CA ASN A 426 -14.25 -27.41 6.28
C ASN A 426 -15.64 -26.72 6.40
N ILE A 427 -15.69 -25.46 6.83
CA ILE A 427 -16.91 -24.68 6.93
C ILE A 427 -17.01 -23.76 5.72
N ASP A 428 -18.14 -23.86 5.02
CA ASP A 428 -18.45 -22.99 3.88
C ASP A 428 -18.69 -21.55 4.31
N VAL A 429 -17.91 -20.65 3.70
CA VAL A 429 -18.00 -19.20 3.82
C VAL A 429 -17.87 -18.61 2.42
N LEU A 430 -18.90 -17.89 1.98
CA LEU A 430 -18.95 -17.28 0.66
C LEU A 430 -17.78 -16.32 0.47
N GLY A 431 -17.04 -16.50 -0.63
CA GLY A 431 -15.89 -15.68 -0.99
C GLY A 431 -14.56 -16.11 -0.37
N LEU A 432 -14.55 -17.18 0.44
CA LEU A 432 -13.33 -17.83 0.95
C LEU A 432 -13.24 -19.26 0.44
N PRO A 433 -12.04 -19.82 0.24
CA PRO A 433 -11.89 -21.23 -0.14
C PRO A 433 -12.44 -22.12 0.98
N THR A 434 -12.95 -23.31 0.62
CA THR A 434 -13.21 -24.41 1.55
C THR A 434 -12.46 -25.62 1.01
N THR A 435 -11.23 -25.83 1.47
CA THR A 435 -10.36 -26.89 0.94
C THR A 435 -10.42 -28.17 1.77
N GLY A 436 -10.95 -28.09 3.00
CA GLY A 436 -10.84 -29.17 3.97
C GLY A 436 -9.39 -29.52 4.29
N GLY A 437 -8.44 -28.60 4.10
CA GLY A 437 -7.02 -28.84 4.25
C GLY A 437 -6.37 -29.59 3.08
N SER A 438 -7.11 -29.86 1.99
CA SER A 438 -6.61 -30.65 0.87
C SER A 438 -6.29 -29.82 -0.36
N ARG A 439 -5.09 -30.05 -0.92
CA ARG A 439 -4.70 -29.47 -2.22
C ARG A 439 -5.62 -29.88 -3.36
N ALA A 440 -6.30 -31.01 -3.25
CA ALA A 440 -7.32 -31.44 -4.22
C ALA A 440 -8.50 -30.46 -4.32
N LEU A 441 -8.73 -29.66 -3.28
CA LEU A 441 -9.79 -28.66 -3.20
C LEU A 441 -9.24 -27.23 -3.04
N ALA A 442 -7.96 -26.99 -3.37
CA ALA A 442 -7.32 -25.68 -3.20
C ALA A 442 -8.10 -24.53 -3.88
N ASP A 443 -8.74 -24.83 -5.02
CA ASP A 443 -9.52 -23.87 -5.81
C ASP A 443 -11.03 -23.96 -5.53
N HIS A 444 -11.46 -24.74 -4.53
CA HIS A 444 -12.87 -24.89 -4.20
C HIS A 444 -13.40 -23.65 -3.47
N LEU A 445 -14.32 -22.94 -4.13
CA LEU A 445 -15.07 -21.84 -3.55
C LEU A 445 -16.55 -22.25 -3.38
N PRO A 446 -17.11 -22.15 -2.16
CA PRO A 446 -18.50 -22.49 -1.93
C PRO A 446 -19.44 -21.46 -2.56
N ARG A 447 -20.64 -21.92 -2.95
CA ARG A 447 -21.67 -21.08 -3.59
C ARG A 447 -22.50 -20.27 -2.60
N LEU A 448 -22.47 -20.63 -1.32
CA LEU A 448 -23.26 -20.03 -0.26
C LEU A 448 -22.56 -20.20 1.09
N ASP A 449 -22.86 -19.30 2.02
CA ASP A 449 -22.46 -19.45 3.41
C ASP A 449 -23.16 -20.68 4.03
N SER A 450 -22.44 -21.44 4.85
CA SER A 450 -23.06 -22.41 5.76
C SER A 450 -24.08 -21.72 6.68
N ARG A 451 -25.01 -22.46 7.29
CA ARG A 451 -26.02 -21.89 8.21
C ARG A 451 -25.39 -21.09 9.35
N MET A 452 -24.26 -21.57 9.89
CA MET A 452 -23.52 -20.92 10.96
C MET A 452 -22.86 -19.63 10.47
N ALA A 453 -22.12 -19.68 9.36
CA ALA A 453 -21.51 -18.49 8.77
C ALA A 453 -22.58 -17.43 8.43
N ALA A 454 -23.68 -17.82 7.79
CA ALA A 454 -24.77 -16.90 7.49
C ALA A 454 -25.36 -16.25 8.77
N GLY A 455 -25.44 -17.00 9.87
CA GLY A 455 -25.85 -16.49 11.18
C GLY A 455 -24.89 -15.46 11.75
N MET A 456 -23.60 -15.76 11.76
CA MET A 456 -22.55 -14.85 12.26
C MET A 456 -22.46 -13.57 11.41
N ARG A 457 -22.61 -13.68 10.09
CA ARG A 457 -22.65 -12.52 9.18
C ARG A 457 -23.85 -11.62 9.47
N ARG A 458 -25.03 -12.20 9.71
CA ARG A 458 -26.23 -11.44 10.13
C ARG A 458 -26.05 -10.76 11.48
N ALA A 459 -25.33 -11.40 12.41
CA ALA A 459 -24.99 -10.83 13.72
C ALA A 459 -23.90 -9.74 13.67
N GLY A 460 -23.32 -9.49 12.49
CA GLY A 460 -22.31 -8.45 12.28
C GLY A 460 -20.88 -8.86 12.58
N ALA A 461 -20.55 -10.16 12.60
CA ALA A 461 -19.16 -10.60 12.70
C ALA A 461 -18.37 -10.23 11.43
N VAL A 462 -17.08 -9.91 11.61
CA VAL A 462 -16.12 -9.72 10.51
C VAL A 462 -15.42 -11.06 10.24
N PHE A 463 -15.37 -11.50 8.99
CA PHE A 463 -14.77 -12.81 8.70
C PHE A 463 -13.29 -12.64 8.40
N LEU A 464 -12.42 -13.05 9.33
CA LEU A 464 -10.97 -12.90 9.23
C LEU A 464 -10.37 -13.84 8.18
N GLY A 465 -10.84 -15.09 8.12
CA GLY A 465 -10.28 -16.08 7.22
C GLY A 465 -10.65 -17.51 7.58
N LYS A 466 -9.86 -18.46 7.04
CA LYS A 466 -10.00 -19.90 7.22
C LYS A 466 -8.82 -20.44 8.02
N THR A 467 -9.09 -21.15 9.11
CA THR A 467 -8.06 -21.80 9.93
C THR A 467 -7.65 -23.13 9.34
N ASN A 468 -6.41 -23.52 9.59
CA ASN A 468 -5.88 -24.85 9.28
C ASN A 468 -6.55 -25.93 10.16
N LEU A 469 -6.36 -27.18 9.76
CA LEU A 469 -6.99 -28.37 10.32
C LEU A 469 -6.24 -29.63 9.87
N ASP A 470 -6.58 -30.78 10.47
CA ASP A 470 -6.33 -32.06 9.82
C ASP A 470 -7.08 -32.19 8.50
N GLU A 471 -6.38 -32.62 7.45
CA GLU A 471 -6.95 -32.81 6.11
C GLU A 471 -8.20 -33.70 6.16
N PHE A 472 -9.30 -33.26 5.54
CA PHE A 472 -10.61 -33.91 5.55
C PHE A 472 -11.18 -34.23 6.95
N PRO A 473 -11.13 -33.24 7.85
CA PRO A 473 -11.08 -33.46 9.32
C PRO A 473 -10.70 -34.89 9.76
N PHE A 474 -9.67 -35.47 9.15
CA PHE A 474 -9.31 -36.87 9.31
C PHE A 474 -8.05 -36.98 10.17
N GLY A 475 -8.20 -36.81 11.48
CA GLY A 475 -7.11 -36.96 12.44
C GLY A 475 -7.22 -36.04 13.66
N ASP A 476 -6.15 -36.07 14.44
CA ASP A 476 -5.87 -35.24 15.63
C ASP A 476 -4.39 -34.84 15.68
N PHE A 477 -3.80 -34.57 14.51
CA PHE A 477 -2.38 -34.24 14.35
C PHE A 477 -2.14 -32.77 13.95
N GLY A 478 -3.17 -32.07 13.48
CA GLY A 478 -3.10 -30.71 12.95
C GLY A 478 -2.26 -30.61 11.66
N ILE A 479 -2.45 -31.52 10.70
CA ILE A 479 -1.66 -31.54 9.45
C ILE A 479 -2.55 -31.47 8.22
N SER A 480 -2.25 -30.53 7.32
CA SER A 480 -2.91 -30.40 6.02
C SER A 480 -1.92 -30.42 4.86
N THR A 481 -2.34 -30.86 3.66
CA THR A 481 -1.48 -30.79 2.48
C THR A 481 -1.37 -29.37 1.92
N VAL A 482 -2.28 -28.45 2.33
CA VAL A 482 -2.28 -27.04 1.90
C VAL A 482 -1.18 -26.23 2.59
N ALA A 483 -1.04 -26.34 3.92
CA ALA A 483 -0.08 -25.53 4.68
C ALA A 483 0.85 -26.32 5.62
N GLY A 484 0.70 -27.65 5.69
CA GLY A 484 1.50 -28.51 6.55
C GLY A 484 1.01 -28.52 8.01
N THR A 485 1.94 -28.81 8.91
CA THR A 485 1.68 -28.97 10.36
C THR A 485 1.46 -27.65 11.07
N ILE A 486 0.41 -27.60 11.89
CA ILE A 486 0.09 -26.50 12.80
C ILE A 486 0.99 -26.61 14.05
N GLY A 487 1.61 -25.51 14.45
CA GLY A 487 2.41 -25.44 15.67
C GLY A 487 1.54 -25.18 16.91
N ASN A 488 1.82 -25.90 18.00
CA ASN A 488 1.16 -25.65 19.29
C ASN A 488 1.74 -24.38 19.95
N ALA A 489 0.83 -23.49 20.39
CA ALA A 489 1.18 -22.17 20.91
C ALA A 489 1.85 -22.18 22.28
N TYR A 490 1.63 -23.23 23.09
CA TYR A 490 2.27 -23.40 24.40
C TYR A 490 3.65 -24.04 24.28
N ASP A 491 3.77 -25.06 23.42
CA ASP A 491 5.02 -25.77 23.17
C ASP A 491 5.02 -26.31 21.72
N PRO A 492 5.83 -25.74 20.81
CA PRO A 492 5.89 -26.16 19.41
C PRO A 492 6.32 -27.62 19.18
N SER A 493 6.84 -28.32 20.20
CA SER A 493 7.17 -29.75 20.12
C SER A 493 5.98 -30.66 20.35
N LEU A 494 4.85 -30.13 20.83
CA LEU A 494 3.63 -30.88 21.12
C LEU A 494 2.64 -30.85 19.95
N SER A 495 1.78 -31.87 19.88
CA SER A 495 0.63 -31.88 18.96
C SER A 495 -0.35 -30.75 19.27
N THR A 496 -1.05 -30.28 18.24
CA THR A 496 -2.18 -29.34 18.36
C THR A 496 -3.52 -30.05 18.58
N ALA A 497 -3.53 -31.39 18.60
CA ALA A 497 -4.74 -32.19 18.39
C ALA A 497 -5.35 -31.88 17.02
N GLY A 498 -6.63 -31.55 16.90
CA GLY A 498 -7.31 -31.36 15.59
C GLY A 498 -8.34 -30.24 15.53
#